data_AF-A0A2V9PR96-F1
#
_entry.id   AF-A0A2V9PR96-F1
#
_cell.length_a   1.000
_cell.length_b   1.000
_cell.length_c   1.000
_cell.angle_alpha   90.00
_cell.angle_beta   90.00
_cell.angle_gamma   90.00
#
_symmetry.space_group_name_H-M   'P 1'
#
loop_
_entity.id
_entity.type
_entity.pdbx_description
1 polymer ?
#
loop_
_entity_poly.entity_id
_entity_poly.type
_entity_poly.pdbx_seq_one_letter_code
_entity_poly.pdbx_strand_id
1 'polypeptide(L)'
;MALDSHLNLPKRTPTVATTPSRNGPYIPGLYDATEVVEIFRAFGTENSPALKEKVQRALSGPIAPLSEQPNNSTARNAMFELTLAANWKNGGAGVELGEPDILLYLTGLRFHVECKRPFYAHSVRANIKDAASQLGAEIEKPGRENDYGIVAISLSRIFTKGELVCFAPEGQGRRIVREALAEMLKENAEDWGIWRFHELHERIVAVVFHLGSPWDVNGERLINLSTTDFRNTGNNAKAWETLEQNLPKVC
;
A
#
# COMPACT_ATOMS: atom_id res chain seq x y z
N MET A 1 -13.72 -1.79 50.22
CA MET A 1 -12.94 -1.07 49.19
C MET A 1 -12.29 -2.12 48.30
N ALA A 2 -13.00 -2.53 47.25
CA ALA A 2 -12.53 -3.27 46.08
C ALA A 2 -13.76 -3.44 45.17
N LEU A 3 -13.83 -2.63 44.11
CA LEU A 3 -14.81 -2.75 43.04
C LEU A 3 -14.13 -3.55 41.93
N ASP A 4 -14.55 -4.81 41.77
CA ASP A 4 -14.20 -5.63 40.61
C ASP A 4 -14.94 -5.08 39.38
N SER A 5 -14.19 -4.44 38.48
CA SER A 5 -14.67 -4.03 37.17
C SER A 5 -14.11 -4.98 36.10
N HIS A 6 -14.71 -6.15 35.97
CA HIS A 6 -14.58 -6.95 34.76
C HIS A 6 -15.52 -6.41 33.68
N LEU A 7 -15.10 -5.33 33.00
CA LEU A 7 -15.70 -4.94 31.73
C LEU A 7 -15.16 -5.88 30.63
N ASN A 8 -15.87 -6.99 30.42
CA ASN A 8 -15.70 -7.83 29.24
C ASN A 8 -16.20 -7.04 28.02
N LEU A 9 -15.29 -6.36 27.31
CA LEU A 9 -15.58 -5.81 26.00
C LEU A 9 -15.66 -6.96 24.98
N PRO A 10 -16.71 -7.02 24.14
CA PRO A 10 -16.83 -8.09 23.16
C PRO A 10 -15.73 -7.96 22.09
N LYS A 11 -15.02 -9.07 21.84
CA LYS A 11 -14.17 -9.27 20.66
C LYS A 11 -15.06 -9.24 19.41
N ARG A 12 -15.32 -8.06 18.85
CA ARG A 12 -15.89 -7.93 17.50
C ARG A 12 -14.74 -7.76 16.52
N THR A 13 -14.46 -8.83 15.77
CA THR A 13 -13.73 -8.75 14.51
C THR A 13 -14.37 -7.65 13.66
N PRO A 14 -13.59 -6.75 13.01
CA PRO A 14 -14.16 -5.76 12.12
C PRO A 14 -14.98 -6.47 11.05
N THR A 15 -16.29 -6.29 11.09
CA THR A 15 -17.18 -6.88 10.10
C THR A 15 -17.10 -5.98 8.88
N VAL A 16 -16.45 -6.44 7.80
CA VAL A 16 -16.75 -5.92 6.46
C VAL A 16 -18.26 -6.10 6.33
N ALA A 17 -19.01 -5.00 6.31
CA ALA A 17 -20.45 -5.08 6.20
C ALA A 17 -20.75 -5.76 4.86
N THR A 18 -21.20 -7.02 4.91
CA THR A 18 -21.66 -7.80 3.75
C THR A 18 -23.04 -7.36 3.30
N THR A 19 -23.60 -6.31 3.91
CA THR A 19 -24.83 -5.70 3.43
C THR A 19 -24.48 -4.97 2.15
N PRO A 20 -25.07 -5.34 0.98
CA PRO A 20 -24.87 -4.59 -0.24
C PRO A 20 -25.25 -3.15 0.08
N SER A 21 -24.30 -2.23 -0.07
CA SER A 21 -24.61 -0.82 0.17
C SER A 21 -25.78 -0.45 -0.75
N ARG A 22 -26.79 0.24 -0.21
CA ARG A 22 -27.86 0.87 -0.99
C ARG A 22 -27.34 1.99 -1.92
N ASN A 23 -26.02 2.17 -2.02
CA ASN A 23 -25.40 3.32 -2.66
C ASN A 23 -25.11 3.00 -4.14
N GLY A 24 -25.37 4.00 -4.99
CA GLY A 24 -25.25 3.87 -6.43
C GLY A 24 -23.80 3.68 -6.93
N PRO A 25 -23.62 3.47 -8.25
CA PRO A 25 -22.33 3.15 -8.88
C PRO A 25 -21.25 4.23 -8.79
N TYR A 26 -21.49 5.32 -8.06
CA TYR A 26 -20.63 6.51 -7.99
C TYR A 26 -19.61 6.50 -6.84
N ILE A 27 -19.82 5.70 -5.79
CA ILE A 27 -18.88 5.59 -4.65
C ILE A 27 -17.45 5.18 -5.09
N PRO A 28 -17.25 4.21 -6.01
CA PRO A 28 -15.92 3.96 -6.57
C PRO A 28 -15.26 5.19 -7.19
N GLY A 29 -16.01 5.93 -8.01
CA GLY A 29 -15.49 7.12 -8.67
C GLY A 29 -15.14 8.23 -7.68
N LEU A 30 -15.90 8.36 -6.59
CA LEU A 30 -15.57 9.29 -5.51
C LEU A 30 -14.29 8.86 -4.77
N TYR A 31 -14.10 7.57 -4.53
CA TYR A 31 -12.86 7.06 -3.93
C TYR A 31 -11.66 7.33 -4.85
N ASP A 32 -11.74 6.94 -6.12
CA ASP A 32 -10.67 7.16 -7.10
C ASP A 32 -10.36 8.67 -7.21
N ALA A 33 -11.39 9.54 -7.14
CA ALA A 33 -11.20 10.99 -7.12
C ALA A 33 -10.41 11.47 -5.90
N THR A 34 -10.61 10.89 -4.71
CA THR A 34 -9.80 11.23 -3.53
C THR A 34 -8.34 10.83 -3.70
N GLU A 35 -8.05 9.67 -4.30
CA GLU A 35 -6.68 9.26 -4.63
C GLU A 35 -6.05 10.22 -5.66
N VAL A 36 -6.79 10.57 -6.71
CA VAL A 36 -6.35 11.52 -7.73
C VAL A 36 -6.04 12.91 -7.14
N VAL A 37 -6.79 13.38 -6.14
CA VAL A 37 -6.50 14.64 -5.45
C VAL A 37 -5.14 14.57 -4.74
N GLU A 38 -4.83 13.48 -4.04
CA GLU A 38 -3.52 13.34 -3.36
C GLU A 38 -2.38 13.20 -4.38
N ILE A 39 -2.60 12.50 -5.49
CA ILE A 39 -1.64 12.40 -6.60
C ILE A 39 -1.40 13.78 -7.23
N PHE A 40 -2.45 14.56 -7.48
CA PHE A 40 -2.32 15.91 -8.03
C PHE A 40 -1.60 16.86 -7.07
N ARG A 41 -1.82 16.75 -5.75
CA ARG A 41 -1.05 17.52 -4.77
C ARG A 41 0.45 17.19 -4.83
N ALA A 42 0.79 15.91 -5.00
CA ALA A 42 2.17 15.45 -5.03
C ALA A 42 2.90 15.79 -6.35
N PHE A 43 2.21 15.67 -7.48
CA PHE A 43 2.83 15.66 -8.81
C PHE A 43 2.24 16.68 -9.79
N GLY A 44 1.26 17.51 -9.38
CA GLY A 44 0.49 18.36 -10.29
C GLY A 44 1.28 19.46 -11.00
N THR A 45 2.51 19.74 -10.54
CA THR A 45 3.45 20.67 -11.19
C THR A 45 4.49 19.96 -12.07
N GLU A 46 4.48 18.62 -12.11
CA GLU A 46 5.44 17.82 -12.86
C GLU A 46 4.90 17.40 -14.23
N ASN A 47 5.82 17.19 -15.17
CA ASN A 47 5.49 16.78 -16.53
C ASN A 47 6.49 15.77 -17.06
N SER A 48 6.68 14.67 -16.33
CA SER A 48 7.55 13.57 -16.78
C SER A 48 6.77 12.58 -17.66
N PRO A 49 7.42 11.97 -18.68
CA PRO A 49 6.79 10.91 -19.49
C PRO A 49 6.27 9.74 -18.62
N ALA A 50 7.01 9.35 -17.59
CA ALA A 50 6.63 8.27 -16.68
C ALA A 50 5.34 8.59 -15.89
N LEU A 51 5.21 9.82 -15.37
CA LEU A 51 3.98 10.27 -14.71
C LEU A 51 2.79 10.21 -15.69
N LYS A 52 2.96 10.75 -16.90
CA LYS A 52 1.90 10.73 -17.92
C LYS A 52 1.44 9.31 -18.24
N GLU A 53 2.38 8.40 -18.44
CA GLU A 53 2.09 7.00 -18.73
C GLU A 53 1.37 6.31 -17.56
N LYS A 54 1.88 6.47 -16.32
CA LYS A 54 1.24 5.87 -15.13
C LYS A 54 -0.16 6.41 -14.90
N VAL A 55 -0.38 7.72 -15.07
CA VAL A 55 -1.73 8.32 -14.98
C VAL A 55 -2.65 7.77 -16.07
N GLN A 56 -2.17 7.64 -17.32
CA GLN A 56 -2.96 7.04 -18.40
C GLN A 56 -3.35 5.59 -18.09
N ARG A 57 -2.41 4.78 -17.59
CA ARG A 57 -2.69 3.40 -17.13
C ARG A 57 -3.70 3.39 -16.00
N ALA A 58 -3.54 4.25 -14.99
CA ALA A 58 -4.42 4.31 -13.82
C ALA A 58 -5.88 4.63 -14.17
N LEU A 59 -6.10 5.38 -15.26
CA LEU A 59 -7.43 5.79 -15.72
C LEU A 59 -8.02 4.87 -16.81
N SER A 60 -7.34 3.80 -17.23
CA SER A 60 -7.79 2.93 -18.33
C SER A 60 -8.67 1.76 -17.89
N GLY A 61 -8.97 1.63 -16.59
CA GLY A 61 -9.63 0.46 -16.01
C GLY A 61 -11.14 0.55 -15.90
N PRO A 62 -11.81 -0.53 -15.47
CA PRO A 62 -13.25 -0.52 -15.24
C PRO A 62 -13.60 0.36 -14.02
N ILE A 63 -14.64 1.19 -14.18
CA ILE A 63 -15.15 2.10 -13.14
C ILE A 63 -15.51 1.33 -11.86
N ALA A 64 -16.18 0.18 -11.99
CA ALA A 64 -16.57 -0.64 -10.85
C ALA A 64 -15.44 -1.63 -10.44
N PRO A 65 -15.01 -1.66 -9.17
CA PRO A 65 -14.04 -2.63 -8.66
C PRO A 65 -14.49 -4.09 -8.78
N LEU A 66 -15.78 -4.37 -8.70
CA LEU A 66 -16.32 -5.72 -8.91
C LEU A 66 -16.17 -6.20 -10.36
N SER A 67 -15.95 -5.28 -11.30
CA SER A 67 -15.65 -5.62 -12.70
C SER A 67 -14.14 -5.82 -12.94
N GLU A 68 -13.31 -5.64 -11.92
CA GLU A 68 -11.89 -5.98 -11.97
C GLU A 68 -11.70 -7.49 -11.93
N GLN A 69 -10.85 -7.98 -12.83
CA GLN A 69 -10.40 -9.34 -12.98
C GLN A 69 -8.86 -9.34 -13.02
N PRO A 70 -8.20 -10.47 -12.73
CA PRO A 70 -6.73 -10.55 -12.78
C PRO A 70 -6.13 -10.02 -14.09
N ASN A 71 -6.78 -10.27 -15.23
CA ASN A 71 -6.33 -9.89 -16.57
C ASN A 71 -6.62 -8.42 -16.96
N ASN A 72 -7.32 -7.64 -16.14
CA ASN A 72 -7.61 -6.22 -16.40
C ASN A 72 -7.28 -5.30 -15.19
N SER A 73 -6.42 -5.79 -14.28
CA SER A 73 -6.04 -5.12 -13.04
C SER A 73 -5.01 -3.99 -13.21
N THR A 74 -4.48 -3.78 -14.42
CA THR A 74 -3.42 -2.82 -14.75
C THR A 74 -3.69 -1.42 -14.21
N ALA A 75 -4.93 -0.93 -14.32
CA ALA A 75 -5.28 0.40 -13.89
C ALA A 75 -5.16 0.59 -12.37
N ARG A 76 -5.66 -0.37 -11.60
CA ARG A 76 -5.60 -0.28 -10.13
C ARG A 76 -4.22 -0.63 -9.58
N ASN A 77 -3.39 -1.36 -10.33
CA ASN A 77 -1.97 -1.53 -10.02
C ASN A 77 -1.24 -0.18 -10.19
N ALA A 78 -1.44 0.50 -11.32
CA ALA A 78 -0.89 1.83 -11.56
C ALA A 78 -1.40 2.86 -10.56
N MET A 79 -2.68 2.79 -10.16
CA MET A 79 -3.22 3.65 -9.10
C MET A 79 -2.52 3.40 -7.76
N PHE A 80 -2.25 2.13 -7.40
CA PHE A 80 -1.49 1.83 -6.18
C PHE A 80 -0.07 2.42 -6.22
N GLU A 81 0.64 2.25 -7.34
CA GLU A 81 1.98 2.86 -7.53
C GLU A 81 1.94 4.38 -7.31
N LEU A 82 0.99 5.06 -7.96
CA LEU A 82 0.81 6.51 -7.87
C LEU A 82 0.44 6.97 -6.46
N THR A 83 -0.53 6.31 -5.82
CA THR A 83 -1.00 6.68 -4.48
C THR A 83 0.10 6.46 -3.43
N LEU A 84 0.87 5.36 -3.52
CA LEU A 84 1.99 5.13 -2.61
C LEU A 84 3.08 6.21 -2.77
N ALA A 85 3.45 6.51 -4.02
CA ALA A 85 4.41 7.55 -4.33
C ALA A 85 3.95 8.94 -3.86
N ALA A 86 2.67 9.26 -4.08
CA ALA A 86 2.06 10.52 -3.67
C ALA A 86 2.04 10.67 -2.15
N ASN A 87 1.73 9.60 -1.42
CA ASN A 87 1.74 9.60 0.04
C ASN A 87 3.13 9.95 0.61
N TRP A 88 4.19 9.34 0.08
CA TRP A 88 5.55 9.68 0.51
C TRP A 88 5.97 11.09 0.11
N LYS A 89 5.62 11.52 -1.11
CA LYS A 89 5.96 12.85 -1.63
C LYS A 89 5.25 13.98 -0.89
N ASN A 90 3.95 13.83 -0.64
CA ASN A 90 3.17 14.75 0.19
C ASN A 90 3.69 14.79 1.64
N GLY A 91 4.29 13.70 2.11
CA GLY A 91 5.01 13.66 3.39
C GLY A 91 6.38 14.35 3.39
N GLY A 92 6.87 14.82 2.23
CA GLY A 92 8.14 15.53 2.08
C GLY A 92 9.32 14.66 1.63
N ALA A 93 9.09 13.39 1.24
CA ALA A 93 10.15 12.56 0.68
C ALA A 93 10.49 12.96 -0.76
N GLY A 94 11.74 12.78 -1.17
CA GLY A 94 12.12 12.87 -2.57
C GLY A 94 11.61 11.64 -3.31
N VAL A 95 10.72 11.83 -4.28
CA VAL A 95 10.07 10.74 -5.02
C VAL A 95 10.02 11.05 -6.51
N GLU A 96 10.47 10.08 -7.30
CA GLU A 96 10.35 10.06 -8.75
C GLU A 96 9.58 8.81 -9.19
N LEU A 97 8.75 8.96 -10.23
CA LEU A 97 8.06 7.86 -10.88
C LEU A 97 8.88 7.37 -12.08
N GLY A 98 9.02 6.07 -12.24
CA GLY A 98 9.84 5.50 -13.31
C GLY A 98 9.89 3.98 -13.24
N GLU A 99 11.00 3.42 -13.75
CA GLU A 99 11.35 2.02 -13.65
C GLU A 99 12.54 1.86 -12.68
N PRO A 100 12.43 1.03 -11.63
CA PRO A 100 11.23 0.31 -11.20
C PRO A 100 10.19 1.30 -10.65
N ASP A 101 8.99 0.82 -10.33
CA ASP A 101 7.77 1.64 -10.19
C ASP A 101 7.92 3.00 -9.52
N ILE A 102 8.74 3.08 -8.46
CA ILE A 102 9.05 4.31 -7.72
C ILE A 102 10.55 4.34 -7.39
N LEU A 103 11.16 5.52 -7.54
CA LEU A 103 12.46 5.85 -6.94
C LEU A 103 12.24 6.76 -5.73
N LEU A 104 12.70 6.31 -4.57
CA LEU A 104 12.62 7.02 -3.31
C LEU A 104 14.02 7.49 -2.88
N TYR A 105 14.14 8.76 -2.52
CA TYR A 105 15.40 9.38 -2.13
C TYR A 105 15.34 9.82 -0.66
N LEU A 106 16.20 9.23 0.18
CA LEU A 106 16.30 9.56 1.60
C LEU A 106 17.77 9.76 1.97
N THR A 107 18.10 10.94 2.50
CA THR A 107 19.45 11.30 2.97
C THR A 107 20.58 10.91 2.02
N GLY A 108 20.38 11.12 0.71
CA GLY A 108 21.36 10.80 -0.34
C GLY A 108 21.42 9.32 -0.76
N LEU A 109 20.62 8.44 -0.14
CA LEU A 109 20.42 7.07 -0.60
C LEU A 109 19.25 7.00 -1.58
N ARG A 110 19.36 6.12 -2.56
CA ARG A 110 18.31 5.81 -3.54
C ARG A 110 17.74 4.42 -3.28
N PHE A 111 16.43 4.37 -3.11
CA PHE A 111 15.65 3.15 -2.92
C PHE A 111 14.77 2.93 -4.16
N HIS A 112 14.99 1.79 -4.82
CA HIS A 112 14.17 1.25 -5.87
C HIS A 112 12.98 0.53 -5.24
N VAL A 113 11.77 0.88 -5.64
CA VAL A 113 10.55 0.29 -5.09
C VAL A 113 9.79 -0.40 -6.21
N GLU A 114 9.51 -1.68 -6.01
CA GLU A 114 8.71 -2.49 -6.94
C GLU A 114 7.37 -2.80 -6.30
N CYS A 115 6.29 -2.37 -6.93
CA CYS A 115 4.94 -2.43 -6.40
C CYS A 115 4.20 -3.65 -6.95
N LYS A 116 3.58 -4.44 -6.07
CA LYS A 116 2.64 -5.49 -6.45
C LYS A 116 1.35 -5.34 -5.69
N ARG A 117 0.25 -5.61 -6.38
CA ARG A 117 -1.10 -5.60 -5.82
C ARG A 117 -1.76 -6.96 -6.09
N PRO A 118 -1.38 -7.99 -5.30
CA PRO A 118 -1.89 -9.34 -5.50
C PRO A 118 -3.41 -9.37 -5.38
N PHE A 119 -4.04 -10.12 -6.29
CA PHE A 119 -5.49 -10.26 -6.31
C PHE A 119 -5.99 -11.24 -5.23
N TYR A 120 -5.16 -12.21 -4.84
CA TYR A 120 -5.50 -13.27 -3.89
C TYR A 120 -4.43 -13.43 -2.81
N ALA A 121 -4.84 -13.78 -1.59
CA ALA A 121 -3.95 -14.00 -0.44
C ALA A 121 -2.86 -15.05 -0.73
N HIS A 122 -3.21 -16.17 -1.36
CA HIS A 122 -2.25 -17.24 -1.69
C HIS A 122 -1.19 -16.80 -2.73
N SER A 123 -1.43 -15.70 -3.46
CA SER A 123 -0.50 -15.19 -4.48
C SER A 123 0.52 -14.19 -3.93
N VAL A 124 0.36 -13.72 -2.68
CA VAL A 124 1.21 -12.69 -2.07
C VAL A 124 2.68 -13.10 -2.06
N ARG A 125 2.99 -14.32 -1.61
CA ARG A 125 4.38 -14.81 -1.56
C ARG A 125 5.05 -14.82 -2.94
N ALA A 126 4.32 -15.26 -3.97
CA ALA A 126 4.83 -15.28 -5.33
C ALA A 126 5.10 -13.86 -5.84
N ASN A 127 4.21 -12.91 -5.53
CA ASN A 127 4.39 -11.49 -5.89
C ASN A 127 5.59 -10.86 -5.16
N ILE A 128 5.81 -11.19 -3.88
CA ILE A 128 7.01 -10.73 -3.15
C ILE A 128 8.29 -11.22 -3.83
N LYS A 129 8.33 -12.51 -4.21
CA LYS A 129 9.49 -13.10 -4.89
C LYS A 129 9.74 -12.50 -6.27
N ASP A 130 8.67 -12.29 -7.05
CA ASP A 130 8.75 -11.66 -8.36
C ASP A 130 9.30 -10.22 -8.25
N ALA A 131 8.74 -9.42 -7.34
CA ALA A 131 9.22 -8.07 -7.09
C ALA A 131 10.67 -8.04 -6.63
N ALA A 132 11.06 -8.94 -5.72
CA ALA A 132 12.44 -9.04 -5.26
C ALA A 132 13.41 -9.44 -6.38
N SER A 133 12.99 -10.33 -7.28
CA SER A 133 13.79 -10.71 -8.45
C SER A 133 13.98 -9.53 -9.42
N GLN A 134 12.93 -8.77 -9.68
CA GLN A 134 12.97 -7.58 -10.54
C GLN A 134 13.87 -6.50 -9.93
N LEU A 135 13.72 -6.22 -8.63
CA LEU A 135 14.60 -5.31 -7.91
C LEU A 135 16.05 -5.77 -7.92
N GLY A 136 16.32 -7.07 -7.71
CA GLY A 136 17.67 -7.63 -7.77
C GLY A 136 18.36 -7.32 -9.10
N ALA A 137 17.69 -7.60 -10.21
CA ALA A 137 18.20 -7.28 -11.54
C ALA A 137 18.41 -5.76 -11.75
N GLU A 138 17.55 -4.94 -11.16
CA GLU A 138 17.60 -3.48 -11.29
C GLU A 138 18.76 -2.86 -10.50
N ILE A 139 19.00 -3.30 -9.27
CA ILE A 139 20.06 -2.78 -8.38
C ILE A 139 21.44 -3.36 -8.70
N GLU A 140 21.51 -4.47 -9.44
CA GLU A 140 22.76 -5.04 -9.97
C GLU A 140 23.26 -4.33 -11.25
N LYS A 141 22.47 -3.43 -11.85
CA LYS A 141 22.92 -2.65 -13.01
C LYS A 141 24.15 -1.79 -12.66
N PRO A 142 25.10 -1.60 -13.59
CA PRO A 142 26.29 -0.77 -13.36
C PRO A 142 25.96 0.65 -12.87
N GLY A 143 26.71 1.17 -11.89
CA GLY A 143 26.51 2.52 -11.33
C GLY A 143 25.42 2.60 -10.26
N ARG A 144 25.05 1.47 -9.65
CA ARG A 144 23.99 1.34 -8.64
C ARG A 144 24.46 0.60 -7.40
N GLU A 145 25.75 0.59 -7.15
CA GLU A 145 26.39 -0.15 -6.06
C GLU A 145 25.86 0.27 -4.68
N ASN A 146 25.40 1.52 -4.56
CA ASN A 146 24.85 2.10 -3.33
C ASN A 146 23.31 2.25 -3.35
N ASP A 147 22.64 1.59 -4.30
CA ASP A 147 21.18 1.57 -4.36
C ASP A 147 20.61 0.40 -3.54
N TYR A 148 19.39 0.59 -3.03
CA TYR A 148 18.68 -0.39 -2.23
C TYR A 148 17.31 -0.69 -2.81
N GLY A 149 16.73 -1.83 -2.43
CA GLY A 149 15.41 -2.27 -2.87
C GLY A 149 14.36 -2.25 -1.74
N ILE A 150 13.12 -1.94 -2.09
CA ILE A 150 11.93 -2.08 -1.24
C ILE A 150 10.85 -2.80 -2.05
N VAL A 151 10.36 -3.93 -1.54
CA VAL A 151 9.18 -4.58 -2.13
C VAL A 151 7.93 -3.96 -1.52
N ALA A 152 7.01 -3.43 -2.32
CA ALA A 152 5.76 -2.86 -1.84
C ALA A 152 4.55 -3.71 -2.24
N ILE A 153 3.81 -4.22 -1.25
CA ILE A 153 2.65 -5.09 -1.45
C ILE A 153 1.37 -4.39 -1.00
N SER A 154 0.43 -4.15 -1.91
CA SER A 154 -0.91 -3.69 -1.55
C SER A 154 -1.84 -4.86 -1.25
N LEU A 155 -2.35 -4.91 -0.02
CA LEU A 155 -3.34 -5.89 0.45
C LEU A 155 -4.78 -5.39 0.29
N SER A 156 -5.00 -4.16 -0.19
CA SER A 156 -6.33 -3.56 -0.35
C SER A 156 -7.31 -4.44 -1.12
N ARG A 157 -6.86 -5.05 -2.23
CA ARG A 157 -7.72 -5.94 -3.03
C ARG A 157 -8.15 -7.19 -2.27
N ILE A 158 -7.25 -7.77 -1.48
CA ILE A 158 -7.50 -8.97 -0.67
C ILE A 158 -8.45 -8.65 0.49
N PHE A 159 -8.22 -7.53 1.16
CA PHE A 159 -9.02 -7.08 2.31
C PHE A 159 -10.45 -6.72 1.90
N THR A 160 -10.59 -5.87 0.89
CA THR A 160 -11.89 -5.40 0.41
C THR A 160 -12.66 -6.47 -0.34
N LYS A 161 -11.99 -7.45 -0.95
CA LYS A 161 -12.57 -8.41 -1.90
C LYS A 161 -13.33 -7.75 -3.05
N GLY A 162 -13.11 -6.46 -3.29
CA GLY A 162 -13.85 -5.65 -4.27
C GLY A 162 -15.02 -4.87 -3.71
N GLU A 163 -15.35 -5.06 -2.44
CA GLU A 163 -16.30 -4.22 -1.71
C GLU A 163 -15.68 -2.87 -1.38
N LEU A 164 -16.48 -1.83 -1.48
CA LEU A 164 -15.97 -0.47 -1.63
C LEU A 164 -15.96 0.38 -0.38
N VAL A 165 -16.50 -0.08 0.75
CA VAL A 165 -16.68 0.84 1.87
C VAL A 165 -16.60 0.08 3.18
N CYS A 166 -15.70 0.53 4.05
CA CYS A 166 -15.82 0.26 5.47
C CYS A 166 -16.69 1.35 6.12
N PHE A 167 -17.68 0.92 6.91
CA PHE A 167 -18.57 1.80 7.65
C PHE A 167 -18.23 1.75 9.13
N ALA A 168 -17.81 2.88 9.72
CA ALA A 168 -17.85 3.04 11.16
C ALA A 168 -17.72 4.52 11.58
N PRO A 169 -18.00 4.83 12.87
CA PRO A 169 -18.00 6.19 13.38
C PRO A 169 -16.68 6.94 13.16
N GLU A 170 -16.76 8.27 13.17
CA GLU A 170 -15.61 9.15 13.04
C GLU A 170 -14.50 8.82 14.05
N GLY A 171 -13.25 8.91 13.61
CA GLY A 171 -12.07 8.67 14.43
C GLY A 171 -11.68 7.20 14.64
N GLN A 172 -12.50 6.23 14.22
CA GLN A 172 -12.18 4.81 14.39
C GLN A 172 -11.46 4.17 13.19
N GLY A 173 -11.61 4.73 12.00
CA GLY A 173 -11.15 4.10 10.77
C GLY A 173 -9.66 3.79 10.72
N ARG A 174 -8.79 4.74 11.09
CA ARG A 174 -7.33 4.53 11.09
C ARG A 174 -6.92 3.35 11.98
N ARG A 175 -7.51 3.30 13.18
CA ARG A 175 -7.25 2.21 14.13
C ARG A 175 -7.69 0.86 13.54
N ILE A 176 -8.87 0.81 12.94
CA ILE A 176 -9.44 -0.41 12.34
C ILE A 176 -8.59 -0.89 11.16
N VAL A 177 -8.22 0.00 10.24
CA VAL A 177 -7.37 -0.38 9.08
C VAL A 177 -6.00 -0.85 9.54
N ARG A 178 -5.41 -0.21 10.56
CA ARG A 178 -4.13 -0.65 11.14
C ARG A 178 -4.22 -2.00 11.84
N GLU A 179 -5.27 -2.22 12.64
CA GLU A 179 -5.53 -3.51 13.30
C GLU A 179 -5.76 -4.62 12.27
N ALA A 180 -6.53 -4.34 11.21
CA ALA A 180 -6.76 -5.28 10.11
C ALA A 180 -5.46 -5.63 9.38
N LEU A 181 -4.59 -4.66 9.08
CA LEU A 181 -3.29 -4.95 8.48
C LEU A 181 -2.45 -5.84 9.41
N ALA A 182 -2.37 -5.51 10.69
CA ALA A 182 -1.60 -6.30 11.66
C ALA A 182 -2.14 -7.74 11.80
N GLU A 183 -3.46 -7.92 11.79
CA GLU A 183 -4.13 -9.22 11.84
C GLU A 183 -3.82 -10.04 10.57
N MET A 184 -3.99 -9.44 9.38
CA MET A 184 -3.65 -10.10 8.12
C MET A 184 -2.19 -10.56 8.08
N LEU A 185 -1.24 -9.72 8.52
CA LEU A 185 0.17 -10.08 8.56
C LEU A 185 0.46 -11.21 9.53
N LYS A 186 -0.18 -11.19 10.71
CA LYS A 186 -0.02 -12.23 11.72
C LYS A 186 -0.57 -13.58 11.24
N GLU A 187 -1.77 -13.59 10.67
CA GLU A 187 -2.45 -14.80 10.21
C GLU A 187 -1.74 -15.46 9.03
N ASN A 188 -1.12 -14.67 8.16
CA ASN A 188 -0.51 -15.17 6.92
C ASN A 188 1.03 -15.19 6.98
N ALA A 189 1.64 -15.00 8.17
CA ALA A 189 3.09 -14.83 8.29
C ALA A 189 3.91 -16.00 7.72
N GLU A 190 3.43 -17.22 7.91
CA GLU A 190 4.06 -18.44 7.40
C GLU A 190 3.92 -18.56 5.88
N ASP A 191 2.69 -18.45 5.37
CA ASP A 191 2.37 -18.56 3.94
C ASP A 191 3.10 -17.49 3.12
N TRP A 192 3.09 -16.25 3.60
CA TRP A 192 3.76 -15.12 2.94
C TRP A 192 5.28 -15.12 3.16
N GLY A 193 5.79 -15.99 4.04
CA GLY A 193 7.22 -16.15 4.28
C GLY A 193 7.85 -14.95 4.96
N ILE A 194 7.11 -14.25 5.83
CA ILE A 194 7.59 -13.02 6.50
C ILE A 194 8.90 -13.27 7.27
N TRP A 195 9.02 -14.44 7.90
CA TRP A 195 10.23 -14.84 8.64
C TRP A 195 11.44 -15.16 7.75
N ARG A 196 11.25 -15.22 6.43
CA ARG A 196 12.25 -15.61 5.44
C ARG A 196 12.69 -14.44 4.55
N PHE A 197 12.38 -13.21 4.93
CA PHE A 197 12.81 -12.04 4.15
C PHE A 197 14.34 -11.85 4.10
N HIS A 198 15.09 -12.48 5.00
CA HIS A 198 16.55 -12.56 4.93
C HIS A 198 17.06 -13.38 3.73
N GLU A 199 16.20 -14.17 3.06
CA GLU A 199 16.53 -14.88 1.82
C GLU A 199 16.44 -13.99 0.58
N LEU A 200 15.89 -12.78 0.69
CA LEU A 200 15.84 -11.82 -0.42
C LEU A 200 17.25 -11.26 -0.70
N HIS A 201 17.43 -10.66 -1.87
CA HIS A 201 18.70 -10.03 -2.26
C HIS A 201 19.21 -9.08 -1.14
N GLU A 202 20.51 -9.09 -0.86
CA GLU A 202 21.12 -8.44 0.31
C GLU A 202 20.93 -6.91 0.37
N ARG A 203 20.72 -6.27 -0.77
CA ARG A 203 20.40 -4.82 -0.86
C ARG A 203 18.90 -4.52 -0.84
N ILE A 204 18.02 -5.52 -0.73
CA ILE A 204 16.59 -5.31 -0.43
C ILE A 204 16.45 -5.20 1.09
N VAL A 205 15.97 -4.04 1.55
CA VAL A 205 16.01 -3.68 2.98
C VAL A 205 14.67 -3.82 3.68
N ALA A 206 13.59 -3.79 2.90
CA ALA A 206 12.25 -3.86 3.44
C ALA A 206 11.28 -4.53 2.49
N VAL A 207 10.29 -5.20 3.09
CA VAL A 207 8.99 -5.46 2.45
C VAL A 207 7.97 -4.57 3.17
N VAL A 208 7.34 -3.65 2.44
CA VAL A 208 6.25 -2.82 2.96
C VAL A 208 4.91 -3.39 2.56
N PHE A 209 4.05 -3.61 3.55
CA PHE A 209 2.66 -3.98 3.33
C PHE A 209 1.78 -2.76 3.47
N HIS A 210 1.01 -2.48 2.43
CA HIS A 210 0.06 -1.38 2.37
C HIS A 210 -1.37 -1.91 2.49
N LEU A 211 -2.20 -1.22 3.28
CA LEU A 211 -3.63 -1.41 3.27
C LEU A 211 -4.33 -0.06 3.21
N GLY A 212 -4.96 0.21 2.07
CA GLY A 212 -5.87 1.32 1.85
C GLY A 212 -7.31 0.85 1.75
N SER A 213 -8.24 1.60 2.36
CA SER A 213 -9.66 1.41 2.17
C SER A 213 -10.40 2.76 2.17
N PRO A 214 -11.34 2.97 1.24
CA PRO A 214 -12.40 3.97 1.42
C PRO A 214 -13.16 3.75 2.74
N TRP A 215 -13.41 4.86 3.43
CA TRP A 215 -14.11 4.89 4.70
C TRP A 215 -15.27 5.87 4.66
N ASP A 216 -16.49 5.37 4.85
CA ASP A 216 -17.68 6.21 4.94
C ASP A 216 -17.95 6.57 6.40
N VAL A 217 -17.85 7.87 6.69
CA VAL A 217 -18.16 8.45 7.97
C VAL A 217 -19.66 8.75 8.00
N ASN A 218 -20.43 7.82 8.56
CA ASN A 218 -21.87 7.95 8.84
C ASN A 218 -22.76 8.30 7.63
N GLY A 219 -22.34 8.03 6.40
CA GLY A 219 -23.07 8.38 5.17
C GLY A 219 -22.87 9.82 4.72
N GLU A 220 -22.02 10.59 5.40
CA GLU A 220 -21.86 12.04 5.17
C GLU A 220 -20.58 12.37 4.40
N ARG A 221 -19.50 11.62 4.64
CA ARG A 221 -18.19 11.89 4.08
C ARG A 221 -17.41 10.63 3.79
N LEU A 222 -16.89 10.52 2.58
CA LEU A 222 -15.92 9.50 2.20
C LEU A 222 -14.51 10.03 2.47
N ILE A 223 -13.70 9.27 3.20
CA ILE A 223 -12.28 9.57 3.42
C ILE A 223 -11.43 8.37 2.97
N ASN A 224 -10.28 8.64 2.37
CA ASN A 224 -9.29 7.60 2.06
C ASN A 224 -8.44 7.34 3.30
N LEU A 225 -8.45 6.10 3.80
CA LEU A 225 -7.58 5.68 4.90
C LEU A 225 -6.61 4.64 4.40
N SER A 226 -5.32 4.95 4.51
CA SER A 226 -4.25 4.01 4.23
C SER A 226 -3.30 3.89 5.39
N THR A 227 -2.71 2.72 5.56
CA THR A 227 -1.63 2.46 6.50
C THR A 227 -0.59 1.54 5.87
N THR A 228 0.65 1.64 6.36
CA THR A 228 1.76 0.78 5.93
C THR A 228 2.43 0.13 7.13
N ASP A 229 2.90 -1.11 6.96
CA ASP A 229 3.75 -1.84 7.91
C ASP A 229 5.04 -2.24 7.18
N PHE A 230 6.17 -1.70 7.62
CA PHE A 230 7.49 -2.01 7.07
C PHE A 230 8.11 -3.17 7.83
N ARG A 231 8.49 -4.22 7.11
CA ARG A 231 9.20 -5.38 7.65
C ARG A 231 10.65 -5.34 7.18
N ASN A 232 11.56 -5.17 8.14
CA ASN A 232 12.99 -5.28 7.90
C ASN A 232 13.34 -6.67 7.39
N THR A 233 14.15 -6.75 6.34
CA THR A 233 14.65 -8.02 5.79
C THR A 233 15.83 -8.58 6.60
N GLY A 234 16.54 -7.73 7.33
CA GLY A 234 17.76 -8.05 8.08
C GLY A 234 19.04 -7.92 7.26
N ASN A 235 18.95 -7.53 5.99
CA ASN A 235 20.09 -7.64 5.06
C ASN A 235 21.04 -6.43 5.09
N ASN A 236 20.55 -5.22 5.42
CA ASN A 236 21.38 -4.02 5.49
C ASN A 236 20.88 -3.05 6.59
N ALA A 237 21.55 -3.09 7.75
CA ALA A 237 21.12 -2.32 8.92
C ALA A 237 21.16 -0.80 8.70
N LYS A 238 22.18 -0.27 8.01
CA LYS A 238 22.34 1.17 7.78
C LYS A 238 21.27 1.73 6.86
N ALA A 239 20.98 1.03 5.77
CA ALA A 239 19.95 1.45 4.82
C ALA A 239 18.54 1.28 5.42
N TRP A 240 18.30 0.23 6.23
CA TRP A 240 17.08 0.09 7.02
C TRP A 240 16.89 1.26 8.00
N GLU A 241 17.93 1.60 8.78
CA GLU A 241 17.88 2.70 9.74
C GLU A 241 17.57 4.04 9.04
N THR A 242 18.19 4.25 7.88
CA THR A 242 17.92 5.42 7.04
C THR A 242 16.45 5.48 6.62
N LEU A 243 15.89 4.36 6.16
CA LEU A 243 14.48 4.25 5.78
C LEU A 243 13.55 4.53 6.97
N GLU A 244 13.77 3.86 8.10
CA GLU A 244 12.92 3.93 9.28
C GLU A 244 12.90 5.33 9.94
N GLN A 245 14.04 6.03 9.92
CA GLN A 245 14.17 7.35 10.55
C GLN A 245 13.71 8.50 9.64
N ASN A 246 13.89 8.37 8.33
CA ASN A 246 13.73 9.50 7.40
C ASN A 246 12.52 9.39 6.49
N LEU A 247 11.90 8.22 6.37
CA LEU A 247 10.66 8.12 5.63
C LEU A 247 9.53 8.82 6.40
N PRO A 248 8.82 9.78 5.79
CA PRO A 248 7.72 10.46 6.45
C PRO A 248 6.68 9.47 6.95
N LYS A 249 6.35 9.56 8.24
CA LYS A 249 5.23 8.82 8.82
C LYS A 249 3.94 9.46 8.32
N VAL A 250 3.39 8.88 7.26
CA VAL A 250 2.09 9.29 6.73
C VAL A 250 1.03 8.97 7.79
N CYS A 251 0.32 10.01 8.25
CA CYS A 251 -0.65 9.97 9.35
C CYS A 251 -2.03 9.51 8.89
#